data_AF-G7Y9T9-F1
#
_entry.id   AF-G7Y9T9-F1
#
_cell.length_a   1.000
_cell.length_b   1.000
_cell.length_c   1.000
_cell.angle_alpha   90.00
_cell.angle_beta   90.00
_cell.angle_gamma   90.00
#
_symmetry.space_group_name_H-M   'P 1'
#
loop_
_entity.id
_entity.type
_entity.pdbx_description
1 polymer ?
#
loop_
_entity_poly.entity_id
_entity_poly.type
_entity_poly.pdbx_seq_one_letter_code
_entity_poly.pdbx_strand_id
1 'polypeptide(L)'
;MLGMGLRTTLEGVDHTILDGLFQRNLIQHREFGLFFREATEGESYMVIGKIARKYMPQEAYPVGALNEPGWTIQVDWMFLGGVPFNLYGYKAIVDTGATATYVPPDILETINAILEVTENVGGFNTIDCNKVEQLPALEFQGVNVKLGVYSSQYILQGKVSDDRRCYSPFL
;
A
#
# COMPACT_ATOMS: atom_id res chain seq x y z
N MET A 1 -3.04 3.63 -18.59
CA MET A 1 -2.39 3.02 -17.39
C MET A 1 -1.09 2.38 -17.84
N LEU A 2 -0.01 2.50 -17.05
CA LEU A 2 1.28 1.86 -17.33
C LEU A 2 1.52 0.77 -16.28
N GLY A 3 1.49 -0.50 -16.69
CA GLY A 3 1.67 -1.64 -15.78
C GLY A 3 3.14 -1.87 -15.41
N MET A 4 3.42 -1.97 -14.11
CA MET A 4 4.77 -2.16 -13.56
C MET A 4 4.94 -3.49 -12.81
N GLY A 5 4.04 -4.46 -13.03
CA GLY A 5 4.10 -5.78 -12.38
C GLY A 5 5.31 -6.62 -12.81
N LEU A 6 5.72 -7.57 -11.96
CA LEU A 6 6.80 -8.53 -12.25
C LEU A 6 6.54 -9.37 -13.50
N ARG A 7 5.27 -9.69 -13.71
CA ARG A 7 4.74 -10.39 -14.88
C ARG A 7 3.45 -9.73 -15.29
N THR A 8 3.21 -9.76 -16.59
CA THR A 8 1.92 -9.36 -17.17
C THR A 8 0.94 -10.53 -17.07
N THR A 9 -0.32 -10.19 -16.81
CA THR A 9 -1.46 -11.13 -16.90
C THR A 9 -2.11 -11.11 -18.27
N LEU A 10 -1.68 -10.20 -19.16
CA LEU A 10 -2.19 -10.08 -20.53
C LEU A 10 -1.61 -11.20 -21.40
N GLU A 11 -2.49 -12.00 -22.00
CA GLU A 11 -2.10 -13.04 -22.95
C GLU A 11 -1.32 -12.45 -24.13
N GLY A 12 -0.24 -13.14 -24.53
CA GLY A 12 0.60 -12.76 -25.66
C GLY A 12 1.58 -11.62 -25.40
N VAL A 13 1.66 -11.12 -24.16
CA VAL A 13 2.71 -10.18 -23.75
C VAL A 13 3.70 -10.95 -22.87
N ASP A 14 4.95 -11.05 -23.30
CA ASP A 14 5.99 -11.80 -22.56
C ASP A 14 7.05 -10.91 -21.91
N HIS A 15 6.90 -9.58 -22.06
CA HIS A 15 7.90 -8.60 -21.62
C HIS A 15 7.22 -7.42 -20.89
N THR A 16 7.78 -7.03 -19.75
CA THR A 16 7.41 -5.82 -19.01
C THR A 16 8.02 -4.57 -19.65
N ILE A 17 7.58 -3.37 -19.26
CA ILE A 17 8.26 -2.14 -19.70
C ILE A 17 9.73 -2.11 -19.25
N LEU A 18 10.05 -2.64 -18.07
CA LEU A 18 11.43 -2.72 -17.59
C LEU A 18 12.27 -3.66 -18.45
N ASP A 19 11.70 -4.75 -18.94
CA ASP A 19 12.38 -5.64 -19.89
C ASP A 19 12.70 -4.90 -21.19
N GLY A 20 11.73 -4.15 -21.73
CA GLY A 20 11.93 -3.35 -22.93
C GLY A 20 13.01 -2.28 -22.77
N LEU A 21 13.02 -1.56 -21.64
CA LEU A 21 14.04 -0.55 -21.33
C LEU A 21 15.43 -1.18 -21.17
N PHE A 22 15.49 -2.34 -20.52
CA PHE A 22 16.73 -3.07 -20.30
C PHE A 22 17.30 -3.63 -21.61
N GLN A 23 16.47 -4.28 -22.44
CA GLN A 23 16.87 -4.82 -23.75
C GLN A 23 17.40 -3.72 -24.70
N ARG A 24 16.89 -2.49 -24.57
CA ARG A 24 17.35 -1.32 -25.35
C ARG A 24 18.56 -0.62 -24.74
N ASN A 25 19.14 -1.15 -23.66
CA ASN A 25 20.25 -0.54 -22.91
C ASN A 25 19.96 0.87 -22.38
N LEU A 26 18.69 1.21 -22.14
CA LEU A 26 18.29 2.51 -21.57
C LEU A 26 18.43 2.55 -20.04
N ILE A 27 18.38 1.38 -19.40
CA ILE A 27 18.62 1.19 -17.96
C ILE A 27 19.58 0.03 -17.75
N GLN A 28 20.42 0.10 -16.71
CA GLN A 28 21.35 -0.98 -16.40
C GLN A 28 20.71 -2.08 -15.54
N HIS A 29 19.66 -1.75 -14.79
CA HIS A 29 19.01 -2.64 -13.83
C HIS A 29 17.49 -2.52 -14.01
N ARG A 30 16.78 -3.66 -13.97
CA ARG A 30 15.30 -3.73 -14.03
C ARG A 30 14.69 -3.43 -12.67
N GLU A 31 14.91 -2.21 -12.20
CA GLU A 31 14.49 -1.73 -10.89
C GLU A 31 13.74 -0.42 -11.06
N PHE A 32 12.83 -0.13 -10.14
CA PHE A 32 12.19 1.17 -10.03
C PHE A 32 11.78 1.43 -8.58
N GLY A 33 11.53 2.69 -8.26
CA GLY A 33 10.98 3.14 -6.99
C GLY A 33 9.87 4.14 -7.22
N LEU A 34 8.84 4.08 -6.38
CA LEU A 34 7.72 5.01 -6.37
C LEU A 34 7.76 5.80 -5.06
N PHE A 35 7.76 7.11 -5.18
CA PHE A 35 7.89 8.02 -4.05
C PHE A 35 6.65 8.90 -4.00
N PHE A 36 5.74 8.56 -3.09
CA PHE A 36 4.53 9.32 -2.83
C PHE A 36 4.83 10.40 -1.79
N ARG A 37 4.42 11.63 -2.10
CA ARG A 37 4.60 12.79 -1.21
C ARG A 37 3.25 13.31 -0.78
N GLU A 38 3.20 13.92 0.40
CA GLU A 38 2.01 14.69 0.77
C GLU A 38 1.77 15.82 -0.24
N ALA A 39 0.51 16.19 -0.45
CA ALA A 39 0.15 17.24 -1.42
C ALA A 39 0.84 18.59 -1.13
N THR A 40 1.20 18.85 0.13
CA THR A 40 1.93 20.03 0.61
C THR A 40 3.44 19.96 0.34
N GLU A 41 3.99 18.77 0.12
CA GLU A 41 5.42 18.52 -0.02
C GLU A 41 5.90 18.48 -1.48
N GLY A 42 4.97 18.53 -2.44
CA GLY A 42 5.25 18.59 -3.88
C GLY A 42 4.83 17.34 -4.64
N GLU A 43 5.38 17.19 -5.86
CA GLU A 43 4.98 16.12 -6.76
C GLU A 43 5.53 14.74 -6.34
N SER A 44 4.69 13.72 -6.44
CA SER A 44 5.12 12.32 -6.37
C SER A 44 5.89 11.96 -7.64
N TYR A 45 6.88 11.07 -7.53
CA TYR A 45 7.74 10.74 -8.66
C TYR A 45 8.11 9.26 -8.71
N MET A 46 8.37 8.78 -9.92
CA MET A 46 8.91 7.45 -10.18
C MET A 46 10.36 7.56 -10.63
N VAL A 47 11.20 6.70 -10.08
CA VAL A 47 12.61 6.58 -10.47
C VAL A 47 12.82 5.21 -11.08
N ILE A 48 13.34 5.14 -12.31
CA ILE A 48 13.62 3.87 -13.00
C ILE A 48 15.13 3.64 -13.12
N GLY A 49 15.55 2.39 -12.90
CA GLY A 49 16.92 1.91 -13.01
C GLY A 49 17.65 1.92 -11.67
N LYS A 50 18.95 1.62 -11.72
CA LYS A 50 19.83 1.50 -10.52
C LYS A 50 19.80 2.72 -9.59
N ILE A 51 19.42 3.88 -10.12
CA ILE A 51 19.35 5.14 -9.38
C ILE A 51 18.23 5.13 -8.34
N ALA A 52 17.19 4.30 -8.51
CA ALA A 52 16.12 4.13 -7.52
C ALA A 52 16.65 3.76 -6.13
N ARG A 53 17.70 2.92 -6.06
CA ARG A 53 18.34 2.55 -4.79
C ARG A 53 18.91 3.72 -4.00
N LYS A 54 19.28 4.82 -4.67
CA LYS A 54 19.80 6.02 -3.97
C LYS A 54 18.73 6.77 -3.18
N TYR A 55 17.46 6.56 -3.51
CA TYR A 55 16.32 7.18 -2.83
C TYR A 55 15.71 6.26 -1.77
N MET A 56 16.18 5.02 -1.65
CA MET A 56 15.69 4.07 -0.67
C MET A 56 16.13 4.52 0.75
N PRO A 57 15.21 4.62 1.73
CA PRO A 57 15.56 4.93 3.11
C PRO A 57 16.58 3.94 3.68
N GLN A 58 17.42 4.37 4.62
CA GLN A 58 18.42 3.49 5.24
C GLN A 58 17.76 2.38 6.06
N GLU A 59 16.58 2.66 6.61
CA GLU A 59 15.75 1.76 7.41
C GLU A 59 14.92 0.80 6.56
N ALA A 60 14.98 0.92 5.22
CA ALA A 60 14.22 0.04 4.34
C ALA A 60 14.69 -1.42 4.46
N TYR A 61 13.73 -2.34 4.46
CA TYR A 61 13.99 -3.77 4.55
C TYR A 61 13.49 -4.49 3.29
N PRO A 62 14.29 -5.37 2.67
CA PRO A 62 13.87 -6.10 1.49
C PRO A 62 12.86 -7.19 1.83
N VAL A 63 11.71 -7.19 1.15
CA VAL A 63 10.72 -8.28 1.22
C VAL A 63 10.75 -9.05 -0.09
N GLY A 64 10.83 -10.39 0.01
CA GLY A 64 10.85 -11.26 -1.16
C GLY A 64 9.48 -11.32 -1.84
N ALA A 65 9.46 -11.10 -3.15
CA ALA A 65 8.25 -11.31 -3.95
C ALA A 65 8.05 -12.81 -4.24
N LEU A 66 6.80 -13.24 -4.22
CA LEU A 66 6.39 -14.59 -4.60
C LEU A 66 6.38 -14.74 -6.12
N ASN A 67 6.52 -15.98 -6.60
CA ASN A 67 6.48 -16.31 -8.03
C ASN A 67 5.04 -16.33 -8.58
N GLU A 68 4.36 -15.19 -8.49
CA GLU A 68 2.95 -14.98 -8.82
C GLU A 68 2.80 -13.71 -9.68
N PRO A 69 1.64 -13.47 -10.33
CA PRO A 69 1.36 -12.19 -10.98
C PRO A 69 1.42 -11.01 -10.01
N GLY A 70 1.77 -9.82 -10.53
CA GLY A 70 1.87 -8.60 -9.73
C GLY A 70 3.06 -8.58 -8.75
N TRP A 71 3.03 -7.65 -7.80
CA TRP A 71 4.02 -7.56 -6.70
C TRP A 71 3.47 -8.27 -5.47
N THR A 72 3.39 -9.60 -5.57
CA THR A 72 2.82 -10.43 -4.51
C THR A 72 3.87 -10.74 -3.44
N ILE A 73 3.53 -10.57 -2.16
CA ILE A 73 4.40 -10.83 -1.00
C ILE A 73 3.68 -11.67 0.05
N GLN A 74 4.47 -12.30 0.93
CA GLN A 74 3.97 -12.94 2.14
C GLN A 74 3.88 -11.92 3.28
N VAL A 75 2.74 -11.89 3.97
CA VAL A 75 2.57 -11.18 5.24
C VAL A 75 2.05 -12.21 6.24
N ASP A 76 2.69 -12.31 7.41
CA ASP A 76 2.34 -13.36 8.37
C ASP A 76 1.24 -12.89 9.32
N TRP A 77 1.36 -11.64 9.78
CA TRP A 77 0.41 -11.04 10.71
C TRP A 77 0.15 -9.58 10.39
N MET A 78 -1.07 -9.15 10.71
CA MET A 78 -1.43 -7.75 10.84
C MET A 78 -1.99 -7.51 12.24
N PHE A 79 -1.72 -6.34 12.81
CA PHE A 79 -2.26 -5.94 14.10
C PHE A 79 -2.88 -4.56 13.98
N LEU A 80 -4.05 -4.37 14.58
CA LEU A 80 -4.66 -3.04 14.76
C LEU A 80 -4.93 -2.84 16.25
N GLY A 81 -4.14 -1.99 16.89
CA GLY A 81 -4.27 -1.75 18.34
C GLY A 81 -4.00 -2.99 19.19
N GLY A 82 -3.11 -3.86 18.72
CA GLY A 82 -2.80 -5.14 19.37
C GLY A 82 -3.78 -6.27 19.07
N VAL A 83 -4.88 -6.02 18.35
CA VAL A 83 -5.79 -7.07 17.86
C VAL A 83 -5.10 -7.81 16.71
N PRO A 84 -4.84 -9.13 16.83
CA PRO A 84 -4.09 -9.88 15.83
C PRO A 84 -4.99 -10.42 14.71
N PHE A 85 -4.51 -10.32 13.47
CA PHE A 85 -5.07 -10.95 12.28
C PHE A 85 -4.04 -11.90 11.68
N ASN A 86 -4.38 -13.19 11.63
CA ASN A 86 -3.50 -14.21 11.04
C ASN A 86 -3.62 -14.17 9.52
N LEU A 87 -2.53 -13.83 8.84
CA LEU A 87 -2.48 -13.69 7.38
C LEU A 87 -1.70 -14.81 6.70
N TYR A 88 -1.24 -15.84 7.42
CA TYR A 88 -0.39 -16.91 6.88
C TYR A 88 -1.00 -17.66 5.68
N GLY A 89 -2.33 -17.68 5.56
CA GLY A 89 -3.06 -18.27 4.43
C GLY A 89 -3.40 -17.30 3.28
N TYR A 90 -3.08 -16.02 3.44
CA TYR A 90 -3.37 -14.97 2.46
C TYR A 90 -2.11 -14.56 1.71
N LYS A 91 -2.31 -14.00 0.52
CA LYS A 91 -1.26 -13.34 -0.26
C LYS A 91 -1.60 -11.87 -0.33
N ALA A 92 -0.62 -11.00 -0.07
CA ALA A 92 -0.79 -9.56 -0.24
C ALA A 92 -0.18 -9.12 -1.56
N ILE A 93 -0.83 -8.17 -2.24
CA ILE A 93 -0.32 -7.56 -3.47
C ILE A 93 0.00 -6.10 -3.16
N VAL A 94 1.22 -5.68 -3.43
CA VAL A 94 1.62 -4.27 -3.35
C VAL A 94 1.22 -3.59 -4.67
N ASP A 95 0.04 -2.97 -4.68
CA ASP A 95 -0.57 -2.41 -5.90
C ASP A 95 -0.73 -0.89 -5.81
N THR A 96 0.09 -0.16 -6.55
CA THR A 96 0.00 1.31 -6.62
C THR A 96 -1.16 1.82 -7.48
N GLY A 97 -1.89 0.91 -8.16
CA GLY A 97 -3.15 1.22 -8.82
C GLY A 97 -4.36 1.16 -7.89
N ALA A 98 -4.22 0.61 -6.68
CA ALA A 98 -5.29 0.52 -5.70
C ALA A 98 -5.48 1.84 -4.95
N THR A 99 -6.75 2.24 -4.73
CA THR A 99 -7.10 3.45 -3.97
C THR A 99 -7.40 3.17 -2.49
N ALA A 100 -7.47 1.89 -2.11
CA ALA A 100 -7.79 1.41 -0.77
C ALA A 100 -7.02 0.12 -0.47
N THR A 101 -6.92 -0.22 0.81
CA THR A 101 -6.41 -1.51 1.26
C THR A 101 -7.57 -2.49 1.33
N TYR A 102 -7.62 -3.42 0.39
CA TYR A 102 -8.66 -4.44 0.33
C TYR A 102 -8.32 -5.59 1.28
N VAL A 103 -9.25 -5.94 2.16
CA VAL A 103 -9.09 -7.02 3.13
C VAL A 103 -10.28 -7.99 3.08
N PRO A 104 -10.11 -9.24 3.55
CA PRO A 104 -11.22 -10.17 3.71
C PRO A 104 -12.38 -9.59 4.55
N PRO A 105 -13.65 -9.94 4.25
CA PRO A 105 -14.81 -9.34 4.92
C PRO A 105 -14.83 -9.46 6.45
N ASP A 106 -14.35 -10.57 7.00
CA ASP A 106 -14.24 -10.82 8.44
C ASP A 106 -13.19 -9.92 9.12
N ILE A 107 -12.08 -9.68 8.43
CA ILE A 107 -11.05 -8.72 8.86
C ILE A 107 -11.61 -7.30 8.76
N LEU A 108 -12.30 -6.96 7.68
CA LEU A 108 -12.90 -5.63 7.46
C LEU A 108 -13.91 -5.28 8.56
N GLU A 109 -14.80 -6.20 8.92
CA GLU A 109 -15.80 -6.01 9.97
C GLU A 109 -15.13 -5.62 11.30
N THR A 110 -14.08 -6.35 11.66
CA THR A 110 -13.30 -6.10 12.88
C THR A 110 -12.59 -4.75 12.83
N ILE A 111 -11.96 -4.41 11.70
CA ILE A 111 -11.30 -3.12 11.51
C ILE A 111 -12.31 -1.97 11.63
N ASN A 112 -13.46 -2.07 10.97
CA ASN A 112 -14.48 -1.02 10.99
C ASN A 112 -15.05 -0.80 12.40
N ALA A 113 -15.18 -1.87 13.20
CA ALA A 113 -15.57 -1.76 14.59
C ALA A 113 -14.50 -1.03 15.43
N ILE A 114 -13.21 -1.35 15.24
CA ILE A 114 -12.10 -0.70 15.95
C ILE A 114 -11.96 0.78 15.56
N LEU A 115 -12.16 1.11 14.29
CA LEU A 115 -12.07 2.48 13.79
C LEU A 115 -13.34 3.30 14.04
N GLU A 116 -14.37 2.71 14.64
CA GLU A 116 -15.67 3.33 14.90
C GLU A 116 -16.28 3.98 13.63
N VAL A 117 -16.33 3.22 12.53
CA VAL A 117 -16.91 3.69 11.27
C VAL A 117 -18.37 4.07 11.47
N THR A 118 -18.73 5.28 11.03
CA THR A 118 -20.05 5.88 11.29
C THR A 118 -21.00 5.76 10.10
N GLU A 119 -20.51 5.90 8.86
CA GLU A 119 -21.34 5.91 7.64
C GLU A 119 -20.54 5.38 6.44
N ASN A 120 -21.24 4.87 5.43
CA ASN A 120 -20.67 4.64 4.10
C ASN A 120 -21.15 5.76 3.16
N VAL A 121 -20.26 6.66 2.78
CA VAL A 121 -20.57 7.78 1.86
C VAL A 121 -19.78 7.57 0.57
N GLY A 122 -20.49 7.32 -0.53
CA GLY A 122 -19.86 7.14 -1.85
C GLY A 122 -18.94 5.93 -1.96
N GLY A 123 -19.19 4.87 -1.17
CA GLY A 123 -18.37 3.66 -1.16
C GLY A 123 -17.22 3.68 -0.15
N PHE A 124 -16.96 4.81 0.50
CA PHE A 124 -15.92 4.93 1.54
C PHE A 124 -16.52 5.01 2.94
N ASN A 125 -15.86 4.35 3.89
CA ASN A 125 -16.25 4.31 5.30
C ASN A 125 -15.73 5.56 6.02
N THR A 126 -16.63 6.39 6.55
CA THR A 126 -16.27 7.61 7.28
C THR A 126 -16.01 7.35 8.74
N ILE A 127 -15.13 8.15 9.34
CA ILE A 127 -14.82 8.11 10.78
C ILE A 127 -14.79 9.53 11.36
N ASP A 128 -14.85 9.64 12.70
CA ASP A 128 -14.74 10.93 13.38
C ASP A 128 -13.30 11.48 13.31
N CYS A 129 -13.14 12.58 12.58
CA CYS A 129 -11.86 13.27 12.43
C CYS A 129 -11.24 13.78 13.74
N ASN A 130 -12.02 13.92 14.81
CA ASN A 130 -11.50 14.33 16.12
C ASN A 130 -10.88 13.16 16.90
N LYS A 131 -11.17 11.92 16.49
CA LYS A 131 -10.64 10.72 17.12
C LYS A 131 -9.39 10.17 16.44
N VAL A 132 -8.98 10.68 15.29
CA VAL A 132 -7.86 10.15 14.48
C VAL A 132 -6.60 9.92 15.32
N GLU A 133 -6.16 10.92 16.09
CA GLU A 133 -4.96 10.83 16.94
C GLU A 133 -5.08 9.82 18.09
N GLN A 134 -6.30 9.36 18.40
CA GLN A 134 -6.60 8.37 19.44
C GLN A 134 -6.78 6.95 18.87
N LEU A 135 -6.90 6.83 17.54
CA LEU A 135 -7.00 5.54 16.89
C LEU A 135 -5.69 4.76 17.00
N PRO A 136 -5.76 3.43 17.07
CA PRO A 136 -4.59 2.61 17.25
C PRO A 136 -3.65 2.63 16.03
N ALA A 137 -2.37 2.32 16.25
CA ALA A 137 -1.47 2.04 15.14
C ALA A 137 -1.84 0.73 14.42
N LEU A 138 -1.57 0.70 13.12
CA LEU A 138 -1.61 -0.48 12.27
C LEU A 138 -0.18 -1.05 12.17
N GLU A 139 -0.03 -2.35 12.34
CA GLU A 139 1.27 -3.01 12.24
C GLU A 139 1.19 -4.20 11.28
N PHE A 140 2.14 -4.29 10.35
CA PHE A 140 2.36 -5.47 9.52
C PHE A 140 3.61 -6.19 10.00
N GLN A 141 3.53 -7.51 10.09
CA GLN A 141 4.66 -8.36 10.46
C GLN A 141 4.85 -9.45 9.41
N GLY A 142 6.06 -9.47 8.84
CA GLY A 142 6.57 -10.60 8.07
C GLY A 142 7.72 -11.29 8.80
N VAL A 143 8.36 -12.23 8.12
CA VAL A 143 9.40 -13.11 8.68
C VAL A 143 10.49 -12.35 9.46
N ASN A 144 10.97 -11.22 8.92
CA ASN A 144 12.11 -10.48 9.47
C ASN A 144 11.86 -8.97 9.60
N VAL A 145 10.61 -8.53 9.44
CA VAL A 145 10.28 -7.11 9.42
C VAL A 145 8.97 -6.87 10.13
N LYS A 146 8.94 -5.79 10.91
CA LYS A 146 7.73 -5.21 11.47
C LYS A 146 7.63 -3.76 10.98
N LEU A 147 6.52 -3.42 10.35
CA LEU A 147 6.22 -2.08 9.86
C LEU A 147 5.01 -1.54 10.63
N GLY A 148 5.22 -0.49 11.41
CA GLY A 148 4.16 0.23 12.11
C GLY A 148 3.78 1.50 11.38
N VAL A 149 2.48 1.79 11.33
CA VAL A 149 1.89 2.97 10.71
C VAL A 149 0.93 3.61 11.70
N TYR A 150 1.16 4.88 12.05
CA TYR A 150 0.28 5.62 12.95
C TYR A 150 -1.05 5.94 12.27
N SER A 151 -2.10 6.13 13.06
CA SER A 151 -3.43 6.50 12.57
C SER A 151 -3.44 7.74 11.69
N SER A 152 -2.67 8.76 12.05
CA SER A 152 -2.50 9.97 11.25
C SER A 152 -1.90 9.72 9.85
N GLN A 153 -1.20 8.60 9.65
CA GLN A 153 -0.56 8.24 8.39
C GLN A 153 -1.44 7.36 7.49
N TYR A 154 -2.33 6.53 8.05
CA TYR A 154 -3.19 5.65 7.25
C TYR A 154 -4.62 6.16 7.09
N ILE A 155 -5.11 7.06 7.95
CA ILE A 155 -6.43 7.67 7.77
C ILE A 155 -6.39 8.72 6.67
N LEU A 156 -7.29 8.58 5.71
CA LEU A 156 -7.42 9.51 4.59
C LEU A 156 -8.19 10.74 5.03
N GLN A 157 -7.67 11.93 4.73
CA GLN A 157 -8.31 13.20 5.04
C GLN A 157 -8.71 13.94 3.76
N GLY A 158 -9.92 14.49 3.74
CA GLY A 158 -10.45 15.29 2.64
C GLY A 158 -11.27 16.48 3.14
N LYS A 159 -11.74 17.29 2.20
CA LYS A 159 -12.68 18.39 2.47
C LYS A 159 -13.87 18.29 1.52
N VAL A 160 -15.08 18.40 2.06
CA VAL A 160 -16.33 18.47 1.28
C VAL A 160 -17.09 19.70 1.73
N SER A 161 -17.29 20.68 0.84
CA SER A 161 -17.97 21.95 1.16
C SER A 161 -17.42 22.63 2.42
N ASP A 162 -16.09 22.72 2.52
CA ASP A 162 -15.31 23.24 3.67
C ASP A 162 -15.33 22.41 4.96
N ASP A 163 -16.14 21.36 5.05
CA ASP A 163 -16.11 20.42 6.18
C ASP A 163 -14.98 19.39 6.02
N ARG A 164 -14.17 19.24 7.06
CA ARG A 164 -13.13 18.20 7.14
C ARG A 164 -13.80 16.83 7.24
N ARG A 165 -13.41 15.91 6.35
CA ARG A 165 -13.89 14.53 6.30
C ARG A 165 -12.70 13.57 6.45
N CYS A 166 -12.91 12.49 7.19
CA CYS A 166 -11.90 11.45 7.42
C CYS A 166 -12.49 10.10 7.04
N TYR A 167 -11.68 9.29 6.37
CA TYR A 167 -12.11 8.02 5.80
C TYR A 167 -11.16 6.90 6.23
N SER A 168 -11.74 5.75 6.56
CA SER A 168 -11.01 4.50 6.67
C SER A 168 -10.45 4.13 5.28
N PRO A 169 -9.16 3.76 5.17
CA PRO A 169 -8.57 3.32 3.92
C PRO A 169 -8.93 1.86 3.57
N PHE A 170 -9.73 1.18 4.40
CA PHE A 170 -10.01 -0.26 4.28
C PHE A 170 -11.36 -0.53 3.62
N LEU A 171 -11.37 -1.48 2.68
CA LEU A 171 -12.53 -1.96 1.94
C LEU A 171 -12.58 -3.49 1.85
#